data_AF-A0A932QP55-F1
#
_entry.id   AF-A0A932QP55-F1
#
_cell.length_a   1.000
_cell.length_b   1.000
_cell.length_c   1.000
_cell.angle_alpha   90.00
_cell.angle_beta   90.00
_cell.angle_gamma   90.00
#
_symmetry.space_group_name_H-M   'P 1'
#
loop_
_entity.id
_entity.type
_entity.pdbx_description
1 polymer ?
#
loop_
_entity_poly.entity_id
_entity_poly.type
_entity_poly.pdbx_seq_one_letter_code
_entity_poly.pdbx_strand_id
1 'polypeptide(L)'
;MKNAAINLAGKTDVSRLVGIVKRCFLLLTNDTATMHVAAAVGVPIVALFLAHAYGAETGPYCENAVVLEPDVACFPCLHRSKCPHYACLAYISPEHAAEAAEIAVALKNGEALKSDPAKFERSFGDSSRRVRISKTVFDEHGFFDLRPVFKRPAAEQEVLARMYRLVFMRPDFGKGPPEGFKKYLSETHVPPSAGEAAALAARKRPVFDKLAQTAKKGSETIARARRDHKNGKLDKMKKYADELVETDRLMELHAMSHPELMPIIRMFQVGRGNMADEPVEAMLERAELLYAEAEQTAEAMAELLDELAVG
;
A
#
# COMPACT_ATOMS: atom_id res chain seq x y z
N MET A 1 -22.93 -11.79 -36.39
CA MET A 1 -23.32 -10.41 -36.03
C MET A 1 -22.39 -9.43 -36.76
N LYS A 2 -22.91 -8.59 -37.66
CA LYS A 2 -22.13 -7.51 -38.28
C LYS A 2 -22.27 -6.27 -37.39
N ASN A 3 -21.13 -5.78 -36.89
CA ASN A 3 -20.89 -4.74 -35.86
C ASN A 3 -20.77 -5.26 -34.43
N ALA A 4 -19.67 -5.96 -34.12
CA ALA A 4 -19.35 -6.46 -32.79
C ALA A 4 -18.87 -5.38 -31.78
N ALA A 5 -18.60 -4.15 -32.23
CA ALA A 5 -18.17 -3.05 -31.38
C ALA A 5 -18.65 -1.70 -31.93
N ILE A 6 -18.98 -0.77 -31.03
CA ILE A 6 -19.34 0.62 -31.34
C ILE A 6 -18.21 1.53 -30.87
N ASN A 7 -17.53 2.22 -31.79
CA ASN A 7 -16.48 3.16 -31.44
C ASN A 7 -17.04 4.55 -31.11
N LEU A 8 -17.04 4.88 -29.82
CA LEU A 8 -17.43 6.18 -29.26
C LEU A 8 -16.24 7.05 -28.81
N ALA A 9 -14.99 6.63 -29.07
CA ALA A 9 -13.81 7.39 -28.68
C ALA A 9 -13.79 8.78 -29.34
N GLY A 10 -13.65 9.83 -28.54
CA GLY A 10 -13.69 11.22 -29.01
C GLY A 10 -15.06 11.71 -29.46
N LYS A 11 -16.14 10.93 -29.25
CA LYS A 11 -17.51 11.25 -29.70
C LYS A 11 -18.49 11.54 -28.56
N THR A 12 -17.99 11.65 -27.33
CA THR A 12 -18.78 11.89 -26.12
C THR A 12 -18.20 13.06 -25.36
N ASP A 13 -19.07 13.92 -24.83
CA ASP A 13 -18.72 14.77 -23.68
C ASP A 13 -18.79 13.94 -22.38
N VAL A 14 -18.40 14.53 -21.26
CA VAL A 14 -18.39 13.86 -19.95
C VAL A 14 -19.78 13.38 -19.55
N SER A 15 -20.81 14.21 -19.74
CA SER A 15 -22.19 13.86 -19.36
C SER A 15 -22.72 12.67 -20.16
N ARG A 16 -22.47 12.62 -21.47
CA ARG A 16 -22.82 11.50 -22.35
C ARG A 16 -22.03 10.25 -21.98
N LEU A 17 -20.74 10.37 -21.67
CA LEU A 17 -19.93 9.24 -21.19
C LEU A 17 -20.53 8.61 -19.94
N VAL A 18 -20.89 9.41 -18.94
CA VAL A 18 -21.55 8.94 -17.70
C VAL A 18 -22.85 8.19 -18.03
N GLY A 19 -23.69 8.77 -18.90
CA GLY A 19 -24.95 8.15 -19.31
C GLY A 19 -24.78 6.82 -20.04
N ILE A 20 -23.73 6.69 -20.86
CA ILE A 20 -23.38 5.45 -21.56
C ILE A 20 -22.87 4.41 -20.55
N VAL A 21 -21.88 4.78 -19.72
CA VAL A 21 -21.26 3.87 -18.74
C VAL A 21 -22.32 3.32 -17.78
N LYS A 22 -23.24 4.17 -17.29
CA LYS A 22 -24.35 3.75 -16.41
C LYS A 22 -25.25 2.66 -17.00
N ARG A 23 -25.28 2.53 -18.33
CA ARG A 23 -26.08 1.52 -19.05
C ARG A 23 -25.28 0.26 -19.42
N CYS A 24 -23.98 0.23 -19.16
CA CYS A 24 -23.16 -0.94 -19.38
C CYS A 24 -23.47 -2.01 -18.33
N PHE A 25 -23.50 -3.27 -18.77
CA PHE A 25 -23.60 -4.42 -17.87
C PHE A 25 -22.33 -4.60 -17.02
N LEU A 26 -21.17 -4.29 -17.61
CA LEU A 26 -19.85 -4.34 -17.00
C LEU A 26 -18.93 -3.38 -17.76
N LEU A 27 -17.94 -2.80 -17.07
CA LEU A 27 -16.84 -2.05 -17.67
C LEU A 27 -15.53 -2.84 -17.54
N LEU A 28 -14.93 -3.19 -18.68
CA LEU A 28 -13.53 -3.61 -18.76
C LEU A 28 -12.69 -2.39 -19.13
N THR A 29 -11.72 -2.02 -18.29
CA THR A 29 -10.96 -0.78 -18.43
C THR A 29 -9.53 -0.94 -17.96
N ASN A 30 -8.63 -0.05 -18.39
CA ASN A 30 -7.37 0.23 -17.72
C ASN A 30 -7.57 1.33 -16.65
N ASP A 31 -6.49 1.70 -15.96
CA ASP A 31 -6.47 2.85 -15.03
C ASP A 31 -6.68 4.18 -15.78
N THR A 32 -7.95 4.62 -15.84
CA THR A 32 -8.38 5.87 -16.48
C THR A 32 -9.59 6.46 -15.74
N ALA A 33 -9.89 7.73 -15.97
CA ALA A 33 -11.05 8.40 -15.39
C ALA A 33 -12.39 7.65 -15.59
N THR A 34 -12.54 6.91 -16.70
CA THR A 34 -13.76 6.13 -16.99
C THR A 34 -14.02 5.04 -15.95
N MET A 35 -12.96 4.46 -15.38
CA MET A 35 -13.06 3.51 -14.28
C MET A 35 -13.75 4.13 -13.06
N HIS A 36 -13.35 5.33 -12.67
CA HIS A 36 -13.95 6.04 -11.54
C HIS A 36 -15.40 6.48 -11.82
N VAL A 37 -15.72 6.81 -13.08
CA VAL A 37 -17.10 7.04 -13.49
C VAL A 37 -17.95 5.79 -13.26
N ALA A 38 -17.48 4.61 -13.68
CA ALA A 38 -18.18 3.35 -13.45
C ALA A 38 -18.37 3.05 -11.96
N ALA A 39 -17.36 3.32 -11.13
CA ALA A 39 -17.42 3.14 -9.69
C ALA A 39 -18.52 4.03 -9.09
N ALA A 40 -18.59 5.29 -9.50
CA ALA A 40 -19.58 6.26 -9.04
C ALA A 40 -21.02 5.91 -9.48
N VAL A 41 -21.22 5.31 -10.65
CA VAL A 41 -22.56 4.91 -11.14
C VAL A 41 -22.92 3.45 -10.84
N GLY A 42 -22.08 2.74 -10.09
CA GLY A 42 -22.37 1.39 -9.58
C GLY A 42 -22.31 0.26 -10.61
N VAL A 43 -21.60 0.48 -11.72
CA VAL A 43 -21.40 -0.53 -12.78
C VAL A 43 -20.29 -1.50 -12.35
N PRO A 44 -20.43 -2.82 -12.56
CA PRO A 44 -19.35 -3.80 -12.32
C PRO A 44 -18.09 -3.45 -13.11
N ILE A 45 -16.91 -3.62 -12.50
CA ILE A 45 -15.63 -3.22 -13.10
C ILE A 45 -14.67 -4.40 -13.12
N VAL A 46 -14.01 -4.57 -14.26
CA VAL A 46 -12.73 -5.28 -14.38
C VAL A 46 -11.69 -4.25 -14.80
N ALA A 47 -10.71 -4.00 -13.92
CA ALA A 47 -9.67 -3.01 -14.14
C ALA A 47 -8.30 -3.69 -14.35
N LEU A 48 -7.62 -3.32 -15.43
CA LEU A 48 -6.30 -3.82 -15.79
C LEU A 48 -5.24 -2.80 -15.38
N PHE A 49 -4.37 -3.19 -14.45
CA PHE A 49 -3.28 -2.35 -13.95
C PHE A 49 -1.95 -2.89 -14.48
N LEU A 50 -1.25 -2.06 -15.25
CA LEU A 50 -0.01 -2.39 -15.95
C LEU A 50 0.99 -1.24 -15.81
N ALA A 51 2.26 -1.54 -16.08
CA ALA A 51 3.35 -0.56 -15.98
C ALA A 51 3.42 0.09 -14.58
N HIS A 52 3.24 1.41 -14.50
CA HIS A 52 3.33 2.16 -13.24
C HIS A 52 1.99 2.29 -12.51
N ALA A 53 0.87 1.94 -13.14
CA ALA A 53 -0.43 2.01 -12.50
C ALA A 53 -0.55 0.89 -11.46
N TYR A 54 -0.93 1.23 -10.24
CA TYR A 54 -1.03 0.28 -9.12
C TYR A 54 -2.42 0.33 -8.48
N GLY A 55 -3.10 -0.82 -8.39
CA GLY A 55 -4.49 -0.88 -7.93
C GLY A 55 -4.68 -0.43 -6.48
N ALA A 56 -3.65 -0.54 -5.64
CA ALA A 56 -3.70 -0.04 -4.28
C ALA A 56 -3.65 1.49 -4.18
N GLU A 57 -3.19 2.20 -5.22
CA GLU A 57 -3.08 3.66 -5.25
C GLU A 57 -4.30 4.31 -5.92
N THR A 58 -4.67 3.81 -7.10
CA THR A 58 -5.68 4.43 -7.99
C THR A 58 -6.83 3.47 -8.33
N GLY A 59 -6.99 2.39 -7.55
CA GLY A 59 -8.05 1.40 -7.75
C GLY A 59 -9.47 1.99 -7.82
N PRO A 60 -10.42 1.25 -8.42
CA PRO A 60 -11.82 1.65 -8.44
C PRO A 60 -12.39 1.72 -7.01
N TYR A 61 -12.71 2.93 -6.55
CA TYR A 61 -13.21 3.18 -5.20
C TYR A 61 -14.70 2.78 -5.07
N CYS A 62 -14.98 1.49 -5.11
CA CYS A 62 -16.28 0.87 -4.89
C CYS A 62 -16.10 -0.57 -4.41
N GLU A 63 -17.12 -1.17 -3.80
CA GLU A 63 -17.10 -2.60 -3.45
C GLU A 63 -17.10 -3.51 -4.69
N ASN A 64 -16.44 -4.66 -4.58
CA ASN A 64 -16.54 -5.78 -5.52
C ASN A 64 -16.08 -5.51 -6.97
N ALA A 65 -15.29 -4.47 -7.22
CA ALA A 65 -14.60 -4.33 -8.50
C ALA A 65 -13.42 -5.32 -8.54
N VAL A 66 -13.16 -5.90 -9.72
CA VAL A 66 -12.07 -6.85 -9.94
C VAL A 66 -10.89 -6.12 -10.56
N VAL A 67 -9.70 -6.37 -10.02
CA VAL A 67 -8.43 -5.78 -10.44
C VAL A 67 -7.49 -6.90 -10.88
N LEU A 68 -6.93 -6.77 -12.08
CA LEU A 68 -5.91 -7.66 -12.61
C LEU A 68 -4.57 -6.94 -12.70
N GLU A 69 -3.53 -7.58 -12.14
CA GLU A 69 -2.16 -7.09 -12.13
C GLU A 69 -1.18 -8.21 -12.55
N PRO A 70 -0.07 -7.87 -13.22
CA PRO A 70 0.95 -8.85 -13.54
C PRO A 70 1.76 -9.22 -12.29
N ASP A 71 1.94 -10.53 -12.06
CA ASP A 71 2.82 -11.03 -11.00
C ASP A 71 4.28 -11.07 -11.48
N VAL A 72 4.91 -9.90 -11.56
CA VAL A 72 6.31 -9.73 -11.99
C VAL A 72 7.09 -8.85 -11.03
N ALA A 73 8.39 -9.14 -10.88
CA ALA A 73 9.25 -8.43 -9.94
C ALA A 73 9.42 -6.93 -10.23
N CYS A 74 9.21 -6.49 -11.47
CA CYS A 74 9.33 -5.08 -11.86
C CYS A 74 8.03 -4.28 -11.77
N PHE A 75 6.93 -4.88 -11.30
CA PHE A 75 5.64 -4.21 -11.13
C PHE A 75 5.39 -3.82 -9.65
N PRO A 76 4.84 -2.62 -9.37
CA PRO A 76 4.63 -1.54 -10.34
C PRO A 76 5.95 -0.91 -10.77
N CYS A 77 6.04 -0.48 -12.02
CA CYS A 77 7.23 0.19 -12.54
C CYS A 77 7.35 1.60 -11.94
N LEU A 78 8.59 2.07 -11.75
CA LEU A 78 8.83 3.47 -11.37
C LEU A 78 8.28 4.44 -12.43
N HIS A 79 7.56 5.46 -11.96
CA HIS A 79 7.02 6.50 -12.82
C HIS A 79 8.14 7.19 -13.61
N ARG A 80 7.91 7.45 -14.91
CA ARG A 80 8.89 8.02 -15.88
C ARG A 80 10.11 7.16 -16.20
N SER A 81 10.14 5.89 -15.78
CA SER A 81 11.16 4.93 -16.24
C SER A 81 10.82 4.35 -17.62
N LYS A 82 11.82 4.19 -18.49
CA LYS A 82 11.66 3.52 -19.79
C LYS A 82 11.75 2.00 -19.59
N CYS A 83 10.68 1.27 -19.92
CA CYS A 83 10.69 -0.19 -19.83
C CYS A 83 11.56 -0.81 -20.93
N PRO A 84 12.50 -1.72 -20.62
CA PRO A 84 13.37 -2.33 -21.62
C PRO A 84 12.77 -3.56 -22.32
N HIS A 85 11.71 -4.18 -21.76
CA HIS A 85 11.23 -5.48 -22.24
C HIS A 85 9.70 -5.61 -22.41
N TYR A 86 8.90 -4.74 -21.78
CA TYR A 86 7.42 -4.75 -21.84
C TYR A 86 6.75 -6.10 -21.51
N ALA A 87 7.48 -7.04 -20.88
CA ALA A 87 7.02 -8.38 -20.55
C ALA A 87 5.64 -8.45 -19.87
N CYS A 88 5.31 -7.49 -19.00
CA CYS A 88 4.01 -7.43 -18.31
C CYS A 88 2.79 -7.36 -19.24
N LEU A 89 2.94 -6.84 -20.46
CA LEU A 89 1.85 -6.80 -21.45
C LEU A 89 1.40 -8.20 -21.90
N ALA A 90 2.25 -9.21 -21.71
CA ALA A 90 1.99 -10.60 -22.08
C ALA A 90 1.63 -11.50 -20.88
N TYR A 91 1.26 -10.91 -19.73
CA TYR A 91 0.84 -11.66 -18.54
C TYR A 91 -0.68 -11.74 -18.42
N ILE A 92 -1.41 -10.72 -18.85
CA ILE A 92 -2.87 -10.71 -18.81
C ILE A 92 -3.39 -11.08 -20.21
N SER A 93 -4.00 -12.26 -20.35
CA SER A 93 -4.59 -12.71 -21.61
C SER A 93 -6.08 -12.30 -21.71
N PRO A 94 -6.67 -12.32 -22.91
CA PRO A 94 -8.11 -12.13 -23.08
C PRO A 94 -8.96 -13.10 -22.25
N GLU A 95 -8.49 -14.33 -22.06
CA GLU A 95 -9.16 -15.35 -21.24
C GLU A 95 -9.17 -14.94 -19.76
N HIS A 96 -8.07 -14.39 -19.23
CA HIS A 96 -8.07 -13.83 -17.88
C HIS A 96 -9.08 -12.70 -17.71
N ALA A 97 -9.20 -11.82 -18.71
CA ALA A 97 -10.17 -10.73 -18.68
C ALA A 97 -11.62 -11.23 -18.73
N ALA A 98 -11.88 -12.30 -19.51
CA ALA A 98 -13.20 -12.92 -19.59
C ALA A 98 -13.59 -13.59 -18.25
N GLU A 99 -12.68 -14.36 -17.64
CA GLU A 99 -12.90 -14.98 -16.33
C GLU A 99 -13.10 -13.91 -15.24
N ALA A 100 -12.31 -12.84 -15.26
CA ALA A 100 -12.47 -11.71 -14.34
C ALA A 100 -13.82 -11.01 -14.51
N ALA A 101 -14.36 -10.96 -15.73
CA ALA A 101 -15.70 -10.42 -15.98
C ALA A 101 -16.79 -11.29 -15.36
N GLU A 102 -16.70 -12.62 -15.48
CA GLU A 102 -17.62 -13.53 -14.80
C GLU A 102 -17.54 -13.38 -13.28
N ILE A 103 -16.33 -13.26 -12.72
CA ILE A 103 -16.11 -13.01 -11.29
C ILE A 103 -16.73 -11.67 -10.87
N ALA A 104 -16.51 -10.59 -11.61
CA ALA A 104 -17.04 -9.27 -11.27
C ALA A 104 -18.57 -9.26 -11.25
N VAL A 105 -19.22 -9.96 -12.20
CA VAL A 105 -20.68 -10.13 -12.23
C VAL A 105 -21.15 -10.95 -11.04
N ALA A 106 -20.52 -12.09 -10.76
CA ALA A 106 -20.87 -12.94 -9.63
C ALA A 106 -20.75 -12.18 -8.30
N LEU A 107 -19.63 -11.46 -8.09
CA LEU A 107 -19.42 -10.64 -6.90
C LEU A 107 -20.48 -9.53 -6.76
N LYS A 108 -20.84 -8.86 -7.86
CA LYS A 108 -21.89 -7.83 -7.86
C LYS A 108 -23.24 -8.40 -7.42
N ASN A 109 -23.56 -9.61 -7.88
CA ASN A 109 -24.83 -10.27 -7.60
C ASN A 109 -24.85 -11.04 -6.27
N GLY A 110 -23.71 -11.13 -5.56
CA GLY A 110 -23.58 -11.95 -4.36
C GLY A 110 -23.64 -13.47 -4.64
N GLU A 111 -23.26 -13.87 -5.85
CA GLU A 111 -23.26 -15.26 -6.29
C GLU A 111 -21.94 -15.96 -5.94
N ALA A 112 -21.99 -17.29 -5.83
CA ALA A 112 -20.81 -18.11 -5.63
C ALA A 112 -19.88 -18.06 -6.86
N LEU A 113 -18.58 -17.93 -6.61
CA LEU A 113 -17.57 -17.96 -7.66
C LEU A 113 -17.46 -19.37 -8.24
N LYS A 114 -17.55 -19.48 -9.58
CA LYS A 114 -17.38 -20.74 -10.31
C LYS A 114 -15.99 -20.91 -10.92
N SER A 115 -15.19 -19.85 -10.95
CA SER A 115 -13.87 -19.84 -11.59
C SER A 115 -12.83 -20.61 -10.76
N ASP A 116 -11.98 -21.35 -11.46
CA ASP A 116 -10.83 -22.07 -10.89
C ASP A 116 -9.62 -21.12 -10.75
N PRO A 117 -9.02 -20.97 -9.55
CA PRO A 117 -7.80 -20.18 -9.34
C PRO A 117 -6.67 -20.51 -10.33
N ALA A 118 -6.54 -21.78 -10.74
CA ALA A 118 -5.48 -22.24 -11.63
C ALA A 118 -5.57 -21.66 -13.06
N LYS A 119 -6.67 -20.95 -13.39
CA LYS A 119 -6.77 -20.17 -14.62
C LYS A 119 -5.92 -18.90 -14.59
N PHE A 120 -5.68 -18.31 -13.42
CA PHE A 120 -4.87 -17.10 -13.26
C PHE A 120 -3.37 -17.39 -13.05
N GLU A 121 -3.05 -18.65 -12.77
CA GLU A 121 -1.67 -19.14 -12.66
C GLU A 121 -1.06 -19.55 -14.01
N ARG A 122 -1.88 -19.65 -15.07
CA ARG A 122 -1.48 -20.16 -16.39
C ARG A 122 -1.75 -19.12 -17.47
N SER A 123 -0.93 -18.08 -17.54
CA SER A 123 -1.02 -17.16 -18.66
C SER A 123 -0.53 -17.82 -19.95
N PHE A 124 -1.37 -17.92 -20.97
CA PHE A 124 -1.01 -18.52 -22.27
C PHE A 124 -0.47 -19.96 -22.18
N GLY A 125 -0.89 -20.73 -21.16
CA GLY A 125 -0.37 -22.08 -20.92
C GLY A 125 1.03 -22.13 -20.29
N ASP A 126 1.61 -20.98 -19.93
CA ASP A 126 2.88 -20.85 -19.23
C ASP A 126 2.64 -20.65 -17.72
N SER A 127 2.92 -21.68 -16.93
CA SER A 127 2.77 -21.65 -15.47
C SER A 127 3.78 -20.73 -14.76
N SER A 128 4.80 -20.25 -15.46
CA SER A 128 5.76 -19.28 -14.91
C SER A 128 5.20 -17.85 -14.88
N ARG A 129 4.08 -17.59 -15.58
CA ARG A 129 3.45 -16.28 -15.68
C ARG A 129 2.12 -16.26 -14.93
N ARG A 130 2.07 -15.51 -13.85
CA ARG A 130 0.90 -15.41 -12.98
C ARG A 130 0.26 -14.02 -13.06
N VAL A 131 -1.06 -13.98 -12.94
CA VAL A 131 -1.83 -12.75 -12.80
C VAL A 131 -2.37 -12.68 -11.39
N ARG A 132 -2.09 -11.59 -10.69
CA ARG A 132 -2.76 -11.29 -9.43
C ARG A 132 -4.15 -10.80 -9.75
N ILE A 133 -5.15 -11.51 -9.21
CA ILE A 133 -6.54 -11.11 -9.24
C ILE A 133 -6.98 -10.71 -7.84
N SER A 134 -7.41 -9.47 -7.71
CA SER A 134 -7.88 -8.89 -6.46
C SER A 134 -9.27 -8.29 -6.62
N LYS A 135 -9.98 -8.16 -5.52
CA LYS A 135 -11.22 -7.38 -5.43
C LYS A 135 -11.05 -6.21 -4.49
N THR A 136 -11.72 -5.12 -4.83
CA THR A 136 -11.83 -3.97 -3.95
C THR A 136 -12.84 -4.26 -2.84
N VAL A 137 -12.49 -3.87 -1.63
CA VAL A 137 -13.37 -3.93 -0.46
C VAL A 137 -13.15 -2.70 0.42
N PHE A 138 -14.10 -2.43 1.30
CA PHE A 138 -13.90 -1.57 2.45
C PHE A 138 -13.84 -2.42 3.72
N ASP A 139 -12.86 -2.15 4.58
CA ASP A 139 -12.79 -2.83 5.87
C ASP A 139 -13.85 -2.30 6.86
N GLU A 140 -13.86 -2.85 8.07
CA GLU A 140 -14.82 -2.49 9.12
C GLU A 140 -14.71 -1.02 9.57
N HIS A 141 -13.61 -0.34 9.24
CA HIS A 141 -13.40 1.08 9.51
C HIS A 141 -13.74 1.97 8.30
N GLY A 142 -14.19 1.37 7.19
CA GLY A 142 -14.52 2.09 5.96
C GLY A 142 -13.30 2.45 5.12
N PHE A 143 -12.13 1.87 5.39
CA PHE A 143 -10.93 2.13 4.58
C PHE A 143 -10.86 1.18 3.38
N PHE A 144 -10.53 1.75 2.23
CA PHE A 144 -10.33 0.99 0.99
C PHE A 144 -9.22 -0.05 1.17
N ASP A 145 -9.44 -1.24 0.61
CA ASP A 145 -8.49 -2.33 0.58
C ASP A 145 -8.62 -3.11 -0.74
N LEU A 146 -7.49 -3.67 -1.17
CA LEU A 146 -7.40 -4.54 -2.33
C LEU A 146 -7.01 -5.94 -1.87
N ARG A 147 -7.96 -6.88 -1.88
CA ARG A 147 -7.77 -8.24 -1.37
C ARG A 147 -7.72 -9.26 -2.50
N PRO A 148 -6.88 -10.30 -2.43
CA PRO A 148 -6.91 -11.39 -3.40
C PRO A 148 -8.33 -11.98 -3.50
N VAL A 149 -8.80 -12.26 -4.73
CA VAL A 149 -10.06 -13.00 -4.92
C VAL A 149 -9.92 -14.43 -4.41
N PHE A 150 -8.74 -15.03 -4.65
CA PHE A 150 -8.37 -16.35 -4.17
C PHE A 150 -7.19 -16.23 -3.20
N LYS A 151 -7.24 -16.96 -2.08
CA LYS A 151 -6.13 -16.99 -1.14
C LYS A 151 -4.88 -17.54 -1.83
N ARG A 152 -3.75 -16.85 -1.63
CA ARG A 152 -2.43 -17.24 -2.12
C ARG A 152 -1.36 -16.92 -1.08
N PRO A 153 -0.16 -17.50 -1.17
CA PRO A 153 0.96 -17.11 -0.32
C PRO A 153 1.20 -15.60 -0.36
N ALA A 154 1.32 -14.99 0.82
CA ALA A 154 1.67 -13.58 0.93
C ALA A 154 3.15 -13.37 0.56
N ALA A 155 3.44 -12.45 -0.36
CA ALA A 155 4.80 -12.01 -0.59
C ALA A 155 5.31 -11.19 0.61
N GLU A 156 6.63 -11.13 0.82
CA GLU A 156 7.24 -10.36 1.91
C GLU A 156 6.74 -8.91 1.97
N GLN A 157 6.67 -8.25 0.81
CA GLN A 157 6.15 -6.87 0.70
C GLN A 157 4.68 -6.76 1.10
N GLU A 158 3.87 -7.78 0.83
CA GLU A 158 2.46 -7.79 1.20
C GLU A 158 2.30 -8.01 2.70
N VAL A 159 3.10 -8.88 3.31
CA VAL A 159 3.15 -9.04 4.77
C VAL A 159 3.46 -7.68 5.41
N LEU A 160 4.51 -7.00 4.98
CA LEU A 160 4.90 -5.68 5.49
C LEU A 160 3.82 -4.61 5.24
N ALA A 161 3.22 -4.58 4.04
CA ALA A 161 2.14 -3.64 3.74
C ALA A 161 0.91 -3.87 4.61
N ARG A 162 0.60 -5.13 4.93
CA ARG A 162 -0.50 -5.51 5.84
C ARG A 162 -0.21 -5.11 7.28
N MET A 163 1.04 -5.25 7.74
CA MET A 163 1.48 -4.73 9.03
C MET A 163 1.31 -3.21 9.09
N TYR A 164 1.83 -2.48 8.09
CA TYR A 164 1.67 -1.03 8.01
C TYR A 164 0.21 -0.58 8.00
N ARG A 165 -0.66 -1.30 7.29
CA ARG A 165 -2.10 -1.01 7.33
C ARG A 165 -2.65 -1.14 8.75
N LEU A 166 -2.31 -2.20 9.48
CA LEU A 166 -2.78 -2.35 10.86
C LEU A 166 -2.21 -1.29 11.80
N VAL A 167 -0.98 -0.83 11.58
CA VAL A 167 -0.40 0.23 12.42
C VAL A 167 -1.05 1.59 12.11
N PHE A 168 -1.24 1.95 10.83
CA PHE A 168 -1.71 3.29 10.45
C PHE A 168 -3.22 3.46 10.35
N MET A 169 -3.96 2.42 9.95
CA MET A 169 -5.37 2.55 9.57
C MET A 169 -6.34 2.12 10.67
N ARG A 170 -5.86 2.03 11.92
CA ARG A 170 -6.74 1.82 13.08
C ARG A 170 -7.28 3.15 13.62
N PRO A 171 -8.43 3.14 14.30
CA PRO A 171 -9.01 4.33 14.95
C PRO A 171 -8.08 5.00 15.97
N ASP A 172 -7.09 4.28 16.51
CA ASP A 172 -6.14 4.79 17.48
C ASP A 172 -4.80 5.26 16.89
N PHE A 173 -4.68 5.29 15.55
CA PHE A 173 -3.56 5.84 14.79
C PHE A 173 -2.17 5.37 15.29
N GLY A 174 -2.00 4.07 15.52
CA GLY A 174 -0.69 3.49 15.79
C GLY A 174 -0.27 3.45 17.26
N LYS A 175 -1.21 3.52 18.21
CA LYS A 175 -0.91 3.21 19.62
C LYS A 175 -0.61 1.73 19.83
N GLY A 176 0.67 1.40 19.87
CA GLY A 176 1.18 0.06 20.16
C GLY A 176 0.92 -0.95 19.04
N PRO A 177 1.45 -2.18 19.19
CA PRO A 177 1.30 -3.22 18.18
C PRO A 177 -0.16 -3.68 18.16
N PRO A 178 -0.76 -3.81 16.97
CA PRO A 178 -2.08 -4.38 16.85
C PRO A 178 -2.07 -5.88 17.12
N GLU A 179 -2.95 -6.34 18.01
CA GLU A 179 -3.18 -7.77 18.20
C GLU A 179 -3.88 -8.39 16.99
N GLY A 180 -3.59 -9.67 16.73
CA GLY A 180 -4.33 -10.46 15.76
C GLY A 180 -3.88 -10.25 14.31
N PHE A 181 -2.64 -9.81 14.09
CA PHE A 181 -2.08 -9.69 12.74
C PHE A 181 -2.10 -11.02 12.00
N LYS A 182 -1.77 -12.13 12.67
CA LYS A 182 -1.86 -13.47 12.06
C LYS A 182 -3.26 -13.78 11.53
N LYS A 183 -4.29 -13.48 12.33
CA LYS A 183 -5.69 -13.69 11.94
C LYS A 183 -6.02 -12.82 10.73
N TYR A 184 -5.72 -11.53 10.81
CA TYR A 184 -5.94 -10.58 9.73
C TYR A 184 -5.24 -11.00 8.41
N LEU A 185 -3.98 -11.45 8.49
CA LEU A 185 -3.25 -11.95 7.33
C LEU A 185 -3.91 -13.22 6.76
N SER A 186 -4.33 -14.15 7.62
CA SER A 186 -4.97 -15.41 7.22
C SER A 186 -6.35 -15.24 6.57
N GLU A 187 -7.04 -14.14 6.82
CA GLU A 187 -8.32 -13.81 6.18
C GLU A 187 -8.14 -13.46 4.70
N THR A 188 -6.98 -12.91 4.33
CA THR A 188 -6.72 -12.37 2.99
C THR A 188 -5.73 -13.21 2.19
N HIS A 189 -4.76 -13.84 2.84
CA HIS A 189 -3.66 -14.59 2.24
C HIS A 189 -3.44 -15.93 2.95
N VAL A 190 -2.61 -16.78 2.35
CA VAL A 190 -1.96 -17.89 3.06
C VAL A 190 -0.74 -17.30 3.76
N PRO A 191 -0.68 -17.32 5.11
CA PRO A 191 0.44 -16.77 5.85
C PRO A 191 1.73 -17.58 5.60
N PRO A 192 2.92 -16.97 5.79
CA PRO A 192 4.18 -17.69 5.71
C PRO A 192 4.21 -18.85 6.71
N SER A 193 4.92 -19.93 6.37
CA SER A 193 5.21 -21.00 7.32
C SER A 193 6.02 -20.49 8.52
N ALA A 194 6.02 -21.22 9.63
CA ALA A 194 6.79 -20.85 10.83
C ALA A 194 8.27 -20.56 10.53
N GLY A 195 8.90 -21.39 9.68
CA GLY A 195 10.29 -21.18 9.26
C GLY A 195 10.50 -19.93 8.41
N GLU A 196 9.58 -19.65 7.48
CA GLU A 196 9.63 -18.43 6.66
C GLU A 196 9.38 -17.17 7.49
N ALA A 197 8.42 -17.23 8.42
CA ALA A 197 8.11 -16.17 9.37
C ALA A 197 9.31 -15.86 10.28
N ALA A 198 9.93 -16.88 10.88
CA ALA A 198 11.12 -16.72 11.70
C ALA A 198 12.31 -16.15 10.89
N ALA A 199 12.51 -16.63 9.67
CA ALA A 199 13.55 -16.09 8.79
C ALA A 199 13.29 -14.63 8.40
N LEU A 200 12.03 -14.24 8.16
CA LEU A 200 11.65 -12.87 7.87
C LEU A 200 11.91 -11.96 9.09
N ALA A 201 11.44 -12.36 10.27
CA ALA A 201 11.64 -11.62 11.51
C ALA A 201 13.14 -11.43 11.81
N ALA A 202 13.94 -12.49 11.69
CA ALA A 202 15.39 -12.41 11.90
C ALA A 202 16.09 -11.41 10.97
N ARG A 203 15.61 -11.24 9.73
CA ARG A 203 16.16 -10.26 8.78
C ARG A 203 15.68 -8.83 9.06
N LYS A 204 14.39 -8.67 9.36
CA LYS A 204 13.73 -7.34 9.34
C LYS A 204 13.62 -6.70 10.70
N ARG A 205 13.53 -7.46 11.79
CA ARG A 205 13.36 -6.89 13.12
C ARG A 205 14.53 -6.00 13.57
N PRO A 206 15.81 -6.39 13.39
CA PRO A 206 16.93 -5.51 13.75
C PRO A 206 16.94 -4.19 12.95
N VAL A 207 16.36 -4.19 11.75
CA VAL A 207 16.22 -3.01 10.90
C VAL A 207 15.26 -2.00 11.54
N PHE A 208 14.09 -2.46 12.00
CA PHE A 208 13.13 -1.62 12.72
C PHE A 208 13.65 -1.19 14.10
N ASP A 209 14.28 -2.10 14.86
CA ASP A 209 14.90 -1.78 16.17
C ASP A 209 15.91 -0.64 16.04
N LYS A 210 16.74 -0.67 14.99
CA LYS A 210 17.74 0.37 14.74
C LYS A 210 17.10 1.73 14.43
N LEU A 211 16.00 1.74 13.68
CA LEU A 211 15.24 2.97 13.42
C LEU A 211 14.64 3.52 14.71
N ALA A 212 13.95 2.68 15.50
CA ALA A 212 13.36 3.06 16.78
C ALA A 212 14.40 3.69 17.72
N GLN A 213 15.55 3.04 17.89
CA GLN A 213 16.66 3.56 18.71
C GLN A 213 17.20 4.91 18.21
N THR A 214 17.17 5.16 16.90
CA THR A 214 17.66 6.40 16.32
C THR A 214 16.62 7.52 16.49
N ALA A 215 15.34 7.23 16.25
CA ALA A 215 14.24 8.15 16.50
C ALA A 215 14.16 8.55 17.98
N LYS A 216 14.34 7.59 18.90
CA LYS A 216 14.40 7.82 20.34
C LYS A 216 15.46 8.85 20.74
N LYS A 217 16.65 8.78 20.15
CA LYS A 217 17.71 9.79 20.38
C LYS A 217 17.27 11.19 19.93
N GLY A 218 16.51 11.27 18.85
CA GLY A 218 15.87 12.50 18.38
C GLY A 218 14.87 13.04 19.42
N SER A 219 13.95 12.19 19.89
CA SER A 219 12.99 12.51 20.96
C SER A 219 13.69 13.04 22.22
N GLU A 220 14.73 12.35 22.69
CA GLU A 220 15.52 12.76 23.86
C GLU A 220 16.23 14.10 23.64
N THR A 221 16.71 14.36 22.41
CA THR A 221 17.37 15.62 22.05
C THR A 221 16.39 16.78 22.02
N ILE A 222 15.20 16.58 21.46
CA ILE A 222 14.12 17.57 21.52
C ILE A 222 13.67 17.84 22.95
N ALA A 223 13.52 16.81 23.79
CA ALA A 223 13.16 16.98 25.19
C ALA A 223 14.19 17.83 25.97
N ARG A 224 15.50 17.66 25.68
CA ARG A 224 16.56 18.53 26.21
C ARG A 224 16.44 19.96 25.66
N ALA A 225 16.22 20.11 24.36
CA ALA A 225 16.07 21.41 23.71
C ALA A 225 14.88 22.20 24.26
N ARG A 226 13.71 21.59 24.40
CA ARG A 226 12.51 22.20 25.02
C ARG A 226 12.79 22.69 26.44
N ARG A 227 13.45 21.86 27.25
CA ARG A 227 13.81 22.23 28.64
C ARG A 227 14.73 23.44 28.68
N ASP A 228 15.79 23.43 27.88
CA ASP A 228 16.77 24.53 27.89
C ASP A 228 16.23 25.81 27.23
N HIS A 229 15.36 25.70 26.22
CA HIS A 229 14.63 26.82 25.62
C HIS A 229 13.70 27.51 26.63
N LYS A 230 12.91 26.72 27.38
CA LYS A 230 12.06 27.23 28.47
C LYS A 230 12.86 27.96 29.57
N ASN A 231 14.12 27.59 29.75
CA ASN A 231 15.04 28.22 30.70
C ASN A 231 15.86 29.39 30.09
N GLY A 232 15.56 29.82 28.86
CA GLY A 232 16.22 30.95 28.19
C GLY A 232 17.63 30.67 27.67
N LYS A 233 18.07 29.41 27.59
CA LYS A 233 19.43 29.03 27.15
C LYS A 233 19.52 28.91 25.63
N LEU A 234 19.38 30.05 24.94
CA LEU A 234 19.35 30.12 23.47
C LEU A 234 20.70 29.77 22.83
N ASP A 235 21.81 29.92 23.55
CA ASP A 235 23.17 29.59 23.11
C ASP A 235 23.34 28.10 22.74
N LYS A 236 22.54 27.23 23.36
CA LYS A 236 22.58 25.78 23.12
C LYS A 236 21.74 25.32 21.94
N MET A 237 20.82 26.15 21.43
CA MET A 237 19.88 25.73 20.38
C MET A 237 20.59 25.31 19.10
N LYS A 238 21.71 25.97 18.76
CA LYS A 238 22.54 25.59 17.63
C LYS A 238 23.08 24.16 17.77
N LYS A 239 23.59 23.80 18.95
CA LYS A 239 24.09 22.44 19.22
C LYS A 239 22.99 21.39 19.08
N TYR A 240 21.80 21.66 19.61
CA TYR A 240 20.67 20.74 19.45
C TYR A 240 20.25 20.61 17.99
N ALA A 241 20.23 21.71 17.23
CA ALA A 241 19.95 21.65 15.80
C ALA A 241 20.96 20.76 15.06
N ASP A 242 22.26 20.89 15.35
CA ASP A 242 23.30 20.05 14.74
C ASP A 242 23.13 18.56 15.10
N GLU A 243 22.81 18.24 16.38
CA GLU A 243 22.50 16.87 16.82
C GLU A 243 21.28 16.27 16.10
N LEU A 244 20.24 17.07 15.87
CA LEU A 244 19.02 16.65 15.19
C LEU A 244 19.24 16.45 13.70
N VAL A 245 20.01 17.32 13.03
CA VAL A 245 20.37 17.15 11.61
C VAL A 245 21.11 15.83 11.39
N GLU A 246 22.04 15.47 12.27
CA GLU A 246 22.72 14.18 12.17
C GLU A 246 21.77 13.00 12.45
N THR A 247 20.82 13.16 13.39
CA THR A 247 19.80 12.13 13.66
C THR A 247 18.90 11.91 12.44
N ASP A 248 18.39 12.99 11.83
CA ASP A 248 17.57 12.96 10.61
C ASP A 248 18.31 12.24 9.48
N ARG A 249 19.60 12.59 9.29
CA ARG A 249 20.46 11.98 8.28
C ARG A 249 20.65 10.47 8.50
N LEU A 250 20.88 10.04 9.74
CA LEU A 250 21.05 8.62 10.07
C LEU A 250 19.76 7.82 9.82
N MET A 251 18.60 8.39 10.16
CA MET A 251 17.30 7.80 9.87
C MET A 251 17.09 7.63 8.35
N GLU A 252 17.40 8.66 7.57
CA GLU A 252 17.28 8.62 6.11
C GLU A 252 18.22 7.60 5.46
N LEU A 253 19.51 7.61 5.83
CA LEU A 253 20.50 6.66 5.31
C LEU A 253 20.12 5.20 5.60
N HIS A 254 19.54 4.94 6.77
CA HIS A 254 19.05 3.62 7.14
C HIS A 254 17.92 3.17 6.23
N ALA A 255 16.93 4.03 5.96
CA ALA A 255 15.82 3.71 5.07
C ALA A 255 16.23 3.60 3.58
N MET A 256 17.25 4.32 3.14
CA MET A 256 17.80 4.13 1.78
C MET A 256 18.36 2.72 1.56
N SER A 257 18.89 2.09 2.62
CA SER A 257 19.40 0.71 2.58
C SER A 257 18.31 -0.33 2.82
N HIS A 258 17.20 0.11 3.43
CA HIS A 258 16.08 -0.73 3.87
C HIS A 258 14.75 -0.12 3.44
N PRO A 259 14.30 -0.36 2.18
CA PRO A 259 13.10 0.25 1.62
C PRO A 259 11.83 0.02 2.45
N GLU A 260 11.77 -1.05 3.24
CA GLU A 260 10.70 -1.32 4.20
C GLU A 260 10.50 -0.18 5.20
N LEU A 261 11.50 0.64 5.51
CA LEU A 261 11.39 1.77 6.44
C LEU A 261 10.85 3.05 5.80
N MET A 262 10.77 3.09 4.46
CA MET A 262 10.40 4.32 3.73
C MET A 262 9.03 4.89 4.10
N PRO A 263 7.99 4.11 4.44
CA PRO A 263 6.72 4.68 4.91
C PRO A 263 6.91 5.56 6.15
N ILE A 264 7.69 5.09 7.13
CA ILE A 264 7.97 5.84 8.38
C ILE A 264 8.78 7.10 8.07
N ILE A 265 9.87 6.96 7.30
CA ILE A 265 10.76 8.09 7.00
C ILE A 265 10.06 9.14 6.12
N ARG A 266 9.24 8.75 5.15
CA ARG A 266 8.50 9.71 4.34
C ARG A 266 7.49 10.50 5.17
N MET A 267 6.75 9.84 6.07
CA MET A 267 5.84 10.54 6.99
C MET A 267 6.59 11.53 7.87
N PHE A 268 7.73 11.10 8.44
CA PHE A 268 8.61 11.96 9.21
C PHE A 268 9.08 13.17 8.39
N GLN A 269 9.60 12.97 7.18
CA GLN A 269 10.11 14.05 6.30
C GLN A 269 9.02 15.04 5.89
N VAL A 270 7.83 14.56 5.53
CA VAL A 270 6.67 15.42 5.22
C VAL A 270 6.27 16.24 6.44
N GLY A 271 6.20 15.60 7.61
CA GLY A 271 5.96 16.28 8.88
C GLY A 271 6.99 17.37 9.17
N ARG A 272 8.28 17.07 8.95
CA ARG A 272 9.37 18.03 9.12
C ARG A 272 9.23 19.24 8.18
N GLY A 273 8.89 18.99 6.92
CA GLY A 273 8.69 20.04 5.91
C GLY A 273 7.52 20.99 6.21
N ASN A 274 6.51 20.52 6.94
CA ASN A 274 5.33 21.30 7.32
C ASN A 274 5.56 22.25 8.52
N MET A 275 6.76 22.31 9.08
CA MET A 275 7.09 23.17 10.23
C MET A 275 7.82 24.46 9.84
N ALA A 276 7.96 24.72 8.53
CA ALA A 276 8.55 25.97 8.05
C ALA A 276 7.77 27.18 8.60
N ASP A 277 8.50 28.23 8.98
CA ASP A 277 7.96 29.51 9.46
C ASP A 277 7.20 29.46 10.81
N GLU A 278 7.30 28.36 11.56
CA GLU A 278 6.69 28.26 12.89
C GLU A 278 7.56 28.86 14.01
N PRO A 279 6.94 29.35 15.11
CA PRO A 279 7.67 29.71 16.32
C PRO A 279 8.46 28.50 16.85
N VAL A 280 9.63 28.77 17.44
CA VAL A 280 10.57 27.73 17.93
C VAL A 280 9.88 26.74 18.88
N GLU A 281 9.00 27.22 19.76
CA GLU A 281 8.22 26.39 20.67
C GLU A 281 7.34 25.38 19.94
N ALA A 282 6.62 25.83 18.91
CA ALA A 282 5.75 24.97 18.10
C ALA A 282 6.57 23.97 17.27
N MET A 283 7.71 24.41 16.71
CA MET A 283 8.63 23.52 16.01
C MET A 283 9.17 22.41 16.92
N LEU A 284 9.54 22.74 18.16
CA LEU A 284 10.03 21.76 19.12
C LEU A 284 8.94 20.78 19.55
N GLU A 285 7.71 21.25 19.77
CA GLU A 285 6.57 20.38 20.10
C GLU A 285 6.25 19.40 18.99
N ARG A 286 6.18 19.88 17.75
CA ARG A 286 5.92 19.03 16.60
C ARG A 286 7.07 18.07 16.30
N ALA A 287 8.32 18.52 16.43
CA ALA A 287 9.46 17.64 16.26
C ALA A 287 9.45 16.48 17.27
N GLU A 288 9.04 16.74 18.52
CA GLU A 288 8.89 15.68 19.53
C GLU A 288 7.86 14.64 19.10
N LEU A 289 6.70 15.08 18.61
CA LEU A 289 5.66 14.18 18.10
C LEU A 289 6.17 13.35 16.92
N LEU A 290 6.89 13.96 15.97
CA LEU A 290 7.40 13.25 14.78
C LEU A 290 8.41 12.16 15.14
N TYR A 291 9.35 12.42 16.06
CA TYR A 291 10.28 11.37 16.51
C TYR A 291 9.58 10.30 17.33
N ALA A 292 8.63 10.68 18.19
CA ALA A 292 7.86 9.72 18.98
C ALA A 292 6.99 8.81 18.09
N GLU A 293 6.35 9.35 17.06
CA GLU A 293 5.58 8.57 16.08
C GLU A 293 6.49 7.63 15.28
N ALA A 294 7.67 8.10 14.84
CA ALA A 294 8.63 7.27 14.14
C ALA A 294 9.17 6.12 15.02
N GLU A 295 9.46 6.40 16.29
CA GLU A 295 9.86 5.41 17.30
C GLU A 295 8.77 4.36 17.50
N GLN A 296 7.56 4.80 17.89
CA GLN A 296 6.43 3.90 18.17
C GLN A 296 6.03 3.06 16.97
N THR A 297 6.02 3.65 15.77
CA THR A 297 5.71 2.91 14.54
C THR A 297 6.76 1.84 14.27
N ALA A 298 8.05 2.16 14.45
CA ALA A 298 9.12 1.19 14.25
C ALA A 298 9.07 0.04 15.29
N GLU A 299 8.78 0.36 16.56
CA GLU A 299 8.59 -0.64 17.62
C GLU A 299 7.39 -1.55 17.32
N ALA A 300 6.24 -0.99 16.96
CA ALA A 300 5.05 -1.76 16.59
C ALA A 300 5.31 -2.70 15.41
N MET A 301 6.06 -2.25 14.40
CA MET A 301 6.47 -3.10 13.28
C MET A 301 7.41 -4.23 13.71
N ALA A 302 8.34 -3.98 14.64
CA ALA A 302 9.22 -5.00 15.20
C ALA A 302 8.44 -6.06 16.00
N GLU A 303 7.48 -5.64 16.82
CA GLU A 303 6.63 -6.53 17.62
C GLU A 303 5.69 -7.39 16.76
N LEU A 304 5.17 -6.84 15.65
CA LEU A 304 4.39 -7.60 14.67
C LEU A 304 5.21 -8.68 13.97
N LEU A 305 6.52 -8.46 13.77
CA LEU A 305 7.42 -9.49 13.26
C LEU A 305 7.63 -10.62 14.28
N ASP A 306 7.71 -10.28 15.57
CA ASP A 306 7.77 -11.29 16.65
C ASP A 306 6.47 -12.09 16.72
N GLU A 307 5.31 -11.42 16.69
CA GLU A 307 4.00 -12.11 16.66
C GLU A 307 3.96 -13.10 15.49
N LEU A 308 4.40 -12.67 14.31
CA LEU A 308 4.45 -13.51 13.11
C LEU A 308 5.35 -14.74 13.32
N ALA A 309 6.52 -14.57 13.93
CA ALA A 309 7.52 -15.62 14.14
C ALA A 309 7.16 -16.63 15.25
N VAL A 310 6.39 -16.24 16.27
CA VAL A 310 5.98 -17.14 17.37
C VAL A 310 4.81 -18.01 16.92
N GLY A 311 5.07 -19.09 16.17
CA GLY A 311 4.08 -20.03 15.65
C GLY A 311 4.64 -21.43 15.48
#